data_AF-A0A1N7EJQ9-F1
#
_entry.id   AF-A0A1N7EJQ9-F1
#
_cell.length_a   1.000
_cell.length_b   1.000
_cell.length_c   1.000
_cell.angle_alpha   90.00
_cell.angle_beta   90.00
_cell.angle_gamma   90.00
#
_symmetry.space_group_name_H-M   'P 1'
#
loop_
_entity.id
_entity.type
_entity.pdbx_description
1 polymer ?
#
loop_
_entity_poly.entity_id
_entity_poly.type
_entity_poly.pdbx_seq_one_letter_code
_entity_poly.pdbx_strand_id
1 'polypeptide(L)'
;MVISNCVINLSDDKAATLAEAFRVLRPGGRFGVSDVVTEDAIPDQDLRRRTETRIGCTAGSLTVGEYRTLLLDAGFTGIAITPTADHGDGVHSAIVKAAKPPVAPGFEIRPMRAARGRWRLDHPIRRVPREHGQPGPAPGGRLPRPRHPRTHRPPSRRLARRPHD
;
A
#
# COMPACT_ATOMS: atom_id res chain seq x y z
N MET A 1 6.35 12.53 -5.18
CA MET A 1 5.19 12.68 -4.27
C MET A 1 4.60 11.30 -4.12
N VAL A 2 4.22 10.93 -2.89
CA VAL A 2 3.50 9.69 -2.60
C VAL A 2 2.06 10.08 -2.34
N ILE A 3 1.14 9.40 -3.02
CA ILE A 3 -0.29 9.48 -2.76
C ILE A 3 -0.87 8.09 -2.58
N SER A 4 -1.89 8.00 -1.73
CA SER A 4 -2.64 6.77 -1.52
C SER A 4 -4.04 7.05 -1.02
N ASN A 5 -4.92 6.05 -1.14
CA ASN A 5 -6.29 6.09 -0.64
C ASN A 5 -6.61 4.76 0.08
N CYS A 6 -6.75 4.83 1.40
CA CYS A 6 -7.22 3.78 2.32
C CYS A 6 -6.44 2.46 2.34
N VAL A 7 -5.16 2.44 1.96
CA VAL A 7 -4.34 1.21 1.98
C VAL A 7 -3.26 1.17 3.05
N ILE A 8 -2.96 2.27 3.75
CA ILE A 8 -1.94 2.23 4.82
C ILE A 8 -2.46 1.38 5.97
N ASN A 9 -3.74 1.54 6.34
CA ASN A 9 -4.35 0.72 7.38
C ASN A 9 -4.45 -0.78 7.04
N LEU A 10 -4.45 -1.14 5.76
CA LEU A 10 -4.46 -2.54 5.30
C LEU A 10 -3.09 -3.21 5.36
N SER A 11 -2.03 -2.46 5.66
CA SER A 11 -0.70 -3.03 5.82
C SER A 11 -0.56 -3.73 7.18
N ASP A 12 0.04 -4.92 7.14
CA ASP A 12 0.42 -5.67 8.34
C ASP A 12 1.49 -4.91 9.15
N ASP A 13 2.42 -4.25 8.46
CA ASP A 13 3.45 -3.40 9.07
C ASP A 13 3.32 -1.95 8.57
N LYS A 14 2.52 -1.19 9.32
CA LYS A 14 2.23 0.22 9.04
C LYS A 14 3.48 1.09 9.19
N ALA A 15 4.36 0.78 10.16
CA ALA A 15 5.59 1.51 10.40
C ALA A 15 6.58 1.35 9.23
N ALA A 16 6.82 0.11 8.79
CA ALA A 16 7.67 -0.18 7.64
C ALA A 16 7.10 0.44 6.35
N THR A 17 5.78 0.42 6.17
CA THR A 17 5.10 1.03 5.01
C THR A 17 5.37 2.55 4.95
N LEU A 18 5.24 3.24 6.08
CA LEU A 18 5.52 4.68 6.16
C LEU A 18 7.02 4.99 6.00
N ALA A 19 7.91 4.16 6.54
CA ALA A 19 9.35 4.28 6.35
C ALA A 19 9.74 4.11 4.87
N GLU A 20 9.14 3.17 4.16
CA GLU A 20 9.36 2.98 2.73
C GLU A 20 8.82 4.15 1.90
N ALA A 21 7.65 4.68 2.25
CA ALA A 21 7.12 5.89 1.65
C ALA A 21 8.09 7.08 1.82
N PHE A 22 8.72 7.22 3.00
CA PHE A 22 9.75 8.22 3.25
C PHE A 22 11.02 7.97 2.41
N ARG A 23 11.48 6.72 2.35
CA ARG A 23 12.71 6.31 1.65
C ARG A 23 12.64 6.65 0.16
N VAL A 24 11.52 6.36 -0.49
CA VAL A 24 11.35 6.58 -1.94
C VAL A 24 11.13 8.05 -2.32
N LEU A 25 10.72 8.89 -1.37
CA LEU A 25 10.60 10.33 -1.62
C LEU A 25 12.00 10.94 -1.81
N ARG A 26 12.14 11.74 -2.86
CA ARG A 26 13.24 12.70 -2.94
C ARG A 26 13.13 13.72 -1.79
N PRO A 27 14.23 14.32 -1.33
CA PRO A 27 14.17 15.42 -0.37
C PRO A 27 13.30 16.58 -0.85
N GLY A 28 12.56 17.20 0.07
CA GLY A 28 11.48 18.14 -0.23
C GLY A 28 10.23 17.49 -0.85
N GLY A 29 10.18 16.16 -0.95
CA GLY A 29 9.03 15.41 -1.45
C GLY A 29 7.85 15.47 -0.49
N ARG A 30 6.64 15.38 -1.05
CA ARG A 30 5.38 15.41 -0.28
C ARG A 30 4.74 14.02 -0.18
N PHE A 31 4.12 13.77 0.96
CA PHE A 31 3.25 12.63 1.25
C PHE A 31 1.83 13.15 1.48
N GLY A 32 0.85 12.54 0.81
CA GLY A 32 -0.56 12.92 0.93
C GLY A 32 -1.46 11.70 0.77
N VAL A 33 -2.12 11.28 1.84
CA VAL A 33 -2.96 10.07 1.86
C VAL A 33 -4.33 10.41 2.40
N SER A 34 -5.37 9.81 1.82
CA SER A 34 -6.68 9.70 2.46
C SER A 34 -6.73 8.36 3.18
N ASP A 35 -7.09 8.33 4.46
CA ASP A 35 -7.24 7.08 5.22
C ASP A 35 -8.32 7.21 6.30
N VAL A 36 -8.62 6.11 6.98
CA VAL A 36 -9.42 6.11 8.21
C VAL A 36 -8.51 6.33 9.41
N VAL A 37 -8.94 7.12 10.38
CA VAL A 37 -8.26 7.35 11.65
C VAL A 37 -9.26 7.24 12.79
N THR A 38 -8.77 6.94 13.98
CA THR A 38 -9.58 7.04 15.20
C THR A 38 -9.11 8.14 16.13
N GLU A 39 -9.99 8.58 17.02
CA GLU A 39 -9.60 9.34 18.21
C GLU A 39 -8.61 8.55 19.06
N ASP A 40 -7.74 9.25 19.81
CA ASP A 40 -6.71 8.63 20.64
C ASP A 40 -7.29 7.88 21.85
N ALA A 41 -8.43 8.35 22.37
CA ALA A 41 -9.10 7.76 23.51
C ALA A 41 -10.54 7.41 23.15
N ILE A 42 -10.77 6.14 22.79
CA ILE A 42 -12.13 5.61 22.60
C ILE A 42 -12.46 4.67 23.76
N PRO A 43 -13.43 5.01 24.62
CA PRO A 43 -13.80 4.18 25.77
C PRO A 43 -14.35 2.81 25.40
N ASP A 44 -15.13 2.72 24.32
CA ASP A 44 -15.76 1.48 23.86
C ASP A 44 -15.11 0.99 22.55
N GLN A 45 -14.17 0.06 22.69
CA GLN A 45 -13.45 -0.54 21.57
C GLN A 45 -14.35 -1.44 20.69
N ASP A 46 -15.47 -1.92 21.21
CA ASP A 46 -16.40 -2.77 20.44
C ASP A 46 -17.29 -1.93 19.52
N LEU A 47 -17.66 -0.72 19.93
CA LEU A 47 -18.33 0.24 19.04
C LEU A 47 -17.40 0.66 17.90
N ARG A 48 -16.16 1.02 18.21
CA ARG A 48 -15.11 1.30 17.21
C ARG A 48 -15.00 0.17 16.18
N ARG A 49 -14.77 -1.08 16.63
CA ARG A 49 -14.61 -2.25 15.73
C ARG A 49 -15.83 -2.47 14.84
N ARG A 50 -17.03 -2.29 15.39
CA ARG A 50 -18.28 -2.41 14.62
C ARG A 50 -18.36 -1.34 13.53
N THR A 51 -18.00 -0.10 13.86
CA THR A 51 -17.97 0.99 12.89
C THR A 51 -16.88 0.80 11.83
N GLU A 52 -15.66 0.44 12.22
CA GLU A 52 -14.56 0.09 11.29
C GLU A 52 -14.97 -1.03 10.33
N THR A 53 -15.59 -2.09 10.82
CA THR A 53 -16.11 -3.19 10.00
C THR A 53 -17.20 -2.72 9.03
N ARG A 54 -18.14 -1.89 9.51
CA ARG A 54 -19.23 -1.34 8.69
C ARG A 54 -18.72 -0.50 7.51
N ILE A 55 -17.60 0.20 7.68
CA ILE A 55 -16.98 1.03 6.62
C ILE A 55 -15.90 0.28 5.83
N GLY A 56 -15.72 -1.03 6.06
CA GLY A 56 -14.79 -1.88 5.33
C GLY A 56 -13.32 -1.77 5.78
N CYS A 57 -13.05 -1.16 6.92
CA CYS A 57 -11.70 -1.12 7.52
C CYS A 57 -11.53 -2.29 8.50
N THR A 58 -10.97 -3.41 8.04
CA THR A 58 -10.89 -4.65 8.84
C THR A 58 -9.54 -4.90 9.51
N ALA A 59 -8.48 -4.20 9.06
CA ALA A 59 -7.10 -4.39 9.53
C ALA A 59 -6.69 -3.45 10.70
N GLY A 60 -7.68 -2.77 11.29
CA GLY A 60 -7.51 -1.81 12.38
C GLY A 60 -6.92 -0.47 11.93
N SER A 61 -7.60 0.62 12.28
CA SER A 61 -7.14 1.97 11.96
C SER A 61 -6.14 2.49 12.99
N LEU A 62 -5.18 3.31 12.58
CA LEU A 62 -4.35 4.05 13.53
C LEU A 62 -5.16 5.17 14.19
N THR A 63 -4.86 5.46 15.45
CA THR A 63 -5.32 6.73 16.05
C THR A 63 -4.59 7.91 15.40
N VAL A 64 -5.13 9.12 15.55
CA VAL A 64 -4.46 10.34 15.07
C VAL A 64 -3.05 10.48 15.66
N GLY A 65 -2.89 10.19 16.96
CA GLY A 65 -1.63 10.20 17.67
C GLY A 65 -0.66 9.13 17.18
N GLU A 66 -1.10 7.88 17.02
CA GLU A 66 -0.27 6.79 16.48
C GLU A 66 0.22 7.11 15.07
N TYR A 67 -0.67 7.59 14.19
CA TYR A 67 -0.31 7.97 12.82
C TYR A 67 0.73 9.10 12.83
N ARG A 68 0.55 10.11 13.70
CA ARG A 68 1.51 11.21 13.86
C ARG A 68 2.87 10.68 14.33
N THR A 69 2.90 9.82 15.33
CA THR A 69 4.14 9.23 15.87
C THR A 69 4.88 8.43 14.79
N LEU A 70 4.20 7.53 14.08
CA LEU A 70 4.83 6.73 13.03
C LEU A 70 5.38 7.58 11.87
N LEU A 71 4.68 8.67 11.51
CA LEU A 71 5.20 9.62 10.52
C LEU A 71 6.45 10.35 11.01
N LEU A 72 6.47 10.78 12.29
CA LEU A 72 7.64 11.41 12.90
C LEU A 72 8.83 10.44 12.96
N ASP A 73 8.59 9.20 13.38
CA ASP A 73 9.62 8.16 13.50
C ASP A 73 10.22 7.81 12.13
N ALA A 74 9.41 7.82 11.07
CA ALA A 74 9.89 7.67 9.69
C ALA A 74 10.71 8.87 9.18
N GLY A 75 10.71 10.00 9.89
CA GLY A 75 11.44 11.22 9.57
C GLY A 75 10.65 12.28 8.82
N PHE A 76 9.33 12.14 8.70
CA PHE A 76 8.49 13.17 8.10
C PHE A 76 8.35 14.41 9.00
N THR A 77 8.15 15.57 8.37
CA THR A 77 7.87 16.85 9.04
C THR A 77 6.61 17.49 8.47
N GLY A 78 6.11 18.55 9.13
CA GLY A 78 4.93 19.29 8.66
C GLY A 78 3.66 18.43 8.63
N ILE A 79 3.49 17.54 9.62
CA ILE A 79 2.40 16.57 9.67
C ILE A 79 1.08 17.26 10.02
N ALA A 80 0.11 17.13 9.12
CA ALA A 80 -1.26 17.57 9.29
C ALA A 80 -2.21 16.41 9.00
N ILE A 81 -3.08 16.09 9.96
CA ILE A 81 -4.13 15.08 9.85
C ILE A 81 -5.44 15.83 10.01
N THR A 82 -6.25 15.86 8.96
CA THR A 82 -7.49 16.63 8.91
C THR A 82 -8.66 15.70 8.66
N PRO A 83 -9.57 15.51 9.62
CA PRO A 83 -10.81 14.77 9.41
C PRO A 83 -11.62 15.38 8.26
N THR A 84 -12.30 14.53 7.51
CA THR A 84 -13.07 14.88 6.31
C THR A 84 -14.47 14.29 6.30
N ALA A 85 -14.68 13.16 6.99
CA ALA A 85 -15.98 12.57 7.22
C ALA A 85 -15.99 11.90 8.60
N ASP A 86 -17.12 12.02 9.30
CA ASP A 86 -17.38 11.35 10.57
C ASP A 86 -18.23 10.11 10.32
N HIS A 87 -17.77 8.96 10.81
CA HIS A 87 -18.47 7.69 10.72
C HIS A 87 -19.13 7.27 12.04
N GLY A 88 -18.94 8.05 13.12
CA GLY A 88 -19.38 7.74 14.48
C GLY A 88 -18.33 6.99 15.30
N ASP A 89 -18.55 6.90 16.61
CA ASP A 89 -17.72 6.13 17.55
C ASP A 89 -16.22 6.50 17.53
N GLY A 90 -15.92 7.78 17.26
CA GLY A 90 -14.56 8.29 17.16
C GLY A 90 -13.80 7.82 15.91
N VAL A 91 -14.50 7.35 14.87
CA VAL A 91 -13.92 6.89 13.61
C VAL A 91 -14.16 7.93 12.51
N HIS A 92 -13.10 8.36 11.84
CA HIS A 92 -13.16 9.40 10.81
C HIS A 92 -12.38 9.00 9.56
N SER A 93 -12.84 9.43 8.38
CA SER A 93 -11.94 9.57 7.23
C SER A 93 -11.12 10.84 7.39
N ALA A 94 -9.84 10.82 7.07
CA ALA A 94 -8.96 11.97 7.17
C ALA A 94 -7.99 12.08 5.99
N ILE A 95 -7.63 13.32 5.67
CA ILE A 95 -6.50 13.63 4.81
C ILE A 95 -5.27 13.80 5.69
N VAL A 96 -4.27 12.94 5.47
CA VAL A 96 -2.97 12.95 6.10
C VAL A 96 -1.95 13.55 5.14
N LYS A 97 -1.29 14.62 5.55
CA LYS A 97 -0.24 15.31 4.79
C LYS A 97 1.04 15.36 5.62
N ALA A 98 2.17 15.14 4.96
CA ALA A 98 3.50 15.31 5.55
C ALA A 98 4.54 15.58 4.45
N ALA A 99 5.75 15.97 4.85
CA ALA A 99 6.84 16.27 3.92
C ALA A 99 8.15 15.61 4.37
N LYS A 100 8.94 15.16 3.40
CA LYS A 100 10.35 14.82 3.63
C LYS A 100 11.15 16.12 3.67
N PRO A 101 11.98 16.34 4.70
CA PRO A 101 12.83 17.53 4.76
C PRO A 101 13.67 17.72 3.49
N PRO A 102 13.98 18.96 3.08
CA PRO A 102 15.00 19.20 2.07
C PRO A 102 16.37 18.75 2.60
N VAL A 103 17.31 18.51 1.70
CA VAL A 103 18.72 18.36 2.10
C VAL A 103 19.24 19.68 2.66
N ALA A 104 20.16 19.58 3.60
CA ALA A 104 20.87 20.75 4.10
C ALA A 104 21.57 21.49 2.94
N PRO A 105 21.70 22.82 3.03
CA PRO A 105 22.49 23.59 2.06
C PRO A 105 23.89 22.99 1.87
N GLY A 106 24.35 22.94 0.62
CA GLY A 106 25.67 22.40 0.27
C GLY A 106 25.70 20.91 -0.10
N PHE A 107 24.59 20.18 -0.02
CA PHE A 107 24.50 18.79 -0.49
C PHE A 107 23.76 18.70 -1.84
N GLU A 108 24.40 18.13 -2.86
CA GLU A 108 23.78 17.91 -4.17
C GLU A 108 23.34 16.45 -4.34
N ILE A 109 22.06 16.25 -4.67
CA ILE A 109 21.55 14.93 -5.03
C ILE A 109 21.63 14.78 -6.54
N ARG A 110 22.61 13.99 -6.99
CA ARG A 110 22.75 13.64 -8.41
C ARG A 110 21.72 12.58 -8.79
N PRO A 111 20.77 12.88 -9.69
CA PRO A 111 19.78 11.89 -10.10
C PRO A 111 20.46 10.79 -10.93
N MET A 112 19.99 9.54 -10.79
CA MET A 112 20.54 8.39 -11.53
C MET A 112 20.32 8.51 -13.05
N ARG A 113 19.35 9.33 -13.49
CA ARG A 113 19.16 9.74 -14.89
C ARG A 113 18.88 11.24 -14.95
N ALA A 114 19.40 11.90 -15.98
CA ALA A 114 19.00 13.28 -16.29
C ALA A 114 17.48 13.35 -16.44
N ALA A 115 16.86 14.40 -15.87
CA ALA A 115 15.44 14.62 -15.98
C ALA A 115 15.07 14.83 -17.47
N ARG A 116 14.54 13.79 -18.12
CA ARG A 116 14.05 13.89 -19.49
C ARG A 116 12.66 14.52 -19.47
N GLY A 117 12.61 15.82 -19.76
CA GLY A 117 11.37 16.54 -20.06
C GLY A 117 10.48 16.82 -18.85
N ARG A 118 9.83 17.98 -18.89
CA ARG A 118 8.72 18.34 -18.00
C ARG A 118 7.53 17.44 -18.36
N TRP A 119 6.90 16.79 -17.39
CA TRP A 119 5.60 16.15 -17.61
C TRP A 119 4.65 17.21 -18.21
N ARG A 120 4.26 17.02 -19.47
CA ARG A 120 3.28 17.90 -20.11
C ARG A 120 1.89 17.45 -19.64
N LEU A 121 1.25 18.29 -18.83
CA LEU A 121 -0.16 18.11 -18.45
C LEU A 121 -1.10 18.23 -19.66
N ASP A 122 -0.59 18.74 -20.78
CA ASP A 122 -1.33 18.94 -22.03
C ASP A 122 -1.38 17.67 -22.90
N HIS A 123 -0.79 16.55 -22.46
CA HIS A 123 -1.01 15.30 -23.18
C HIS A 123 -2.45 14.83 -22.94
N PRO A 124 -3.27 14.71 -24.00
CA PRO A 124 -4.64 14.24 -23.83
C PRO A 124 -4.60 12.86 -23.20
N ILE A 125 -5.34 12.68 -22.10
CA ILE A 125 -5.58 11.36 -21.50
C ILE A 125 -6.18 10.51 -22.62
N ARG A 126 -5.40 9.55 -23.13
CA ARG A 126 -5.85 8.62 -24.16
C ARG A 126 -7.02 7.85 -23.57
N ARG A 127 -8.25 8.20 -23.97
CA ARG A 127 -9.44 7.44 -23.59
C ARG A 127 -9.23 6.01 -24.08
N VAL A 128 -9.10 5.09 -23.13
CA VAL A 128 -9.18 3.66 -23.44
C VAL A 128 -10.61 3.43 -23.92
N PRO A 129 -10.83 2.91 -25.15
CA PRO A 129 -12.16 2.54 -25.60
C PRO A 129 -12.77 1.60 -24.56
N ARG A 130 -14.00 1.88 -24.11
CA ARG A 130 -14.77 0.88 -23.37
C ARG A 130 -14.96 -0.29 -24.33
N GLU A 131 -14.32 -1.42 -24.06
CA GLU A 131 -14.68 -2.66 -24.70
C GLU A 131 -16.13 -2.92 -24.35
N HIS A 132 -17.03 -2.74 -25.32
CA HIS A 132 -18.37 -3.28 -25.22
C HIS A 132 -18.20 -4.78 -24.99
N GLY A 133 -18.64 -5.22 -23.81
CA GLY A 133 -18.37 -6.56 -23.29
C GLY A 133 -18.52 -7.60 -24.38
N GLN A 134 -17.45 -8.39 -24.58
CA GLN A 134 -17.60 -9.62 -25.34
C GLN A 134 -18.74 -10.42 -24.69
N PRO A 135 -19.69 -10.95 -25.47
CA PRO A 135 -20.70 -11.84 -24.91
C PRO A 135 -19.98 -12.96 -24.19
N GLY A 136 -20.34 -13.15 -22.91
CA GLY A 136 -19.79 -14.22 -22.10
C GLY A 136 -19.95 -15.57 -22.81
N PRO A 137 -19.04 -16.53 -22.58
CA PRO A 137 -19.12 -17.84 -23.23
C PRO A 137 -20.47 -18.49 -22.94
N ALA A 138 -21.11 -19.01 -24.00
CA ALA A 138 -22.37 -19.73 -23.90
C ALA A 138 -22.28 -20.84 -22.83
N PRO A 139 -23.32 -21.04 -22.00
CA PRO A 139 -23.31 -22.06 -20.98
C PRO A 139 -23.29 -23.44 -21.67
N GLY A 140 -22.17 -24.16 -21.60
CA GLY A 140 -22.09 -25.54 -22.10
C GLY A 140 -20.73 -26.03 -22.60
N GLY A 141 -19.74 -25.14 -22.79
CA GLY A 141 -18.40 -25.56 -23.21
C GLY A 141 -17.57 -26.10 -22.03
N ARG A 142 -17.21 -27.40 -22.05
CA ARG A 142 -16.22 -27.97 -21.10
C ARG A 142 -14.90 -27.21 -21.21
N LEU A 143 -14.47 -26.63 -20.09
CA LEU A 143 -13.12 -26.08 -19.93
C LEU A 143 -12.07 -27.17 -20.24
N PRO A 144 -11.10 -26.92 -21.13
CA PRO A 144 -9.99 -27.84 -21.34
C PRO A 144 -9.17 -27.93 -20.05
N ARG A 145 -8.90 -29.16 -19.60
CA ARG A 145 -8.12 -29.42 -18.38
C ARG A 145 -6.73 -28.82 -18.52
N PRO A 146 -6.19 -28.15 -17.48
CA PRO A 146 -4.83 -27.65 -17.49
C PRO A 146 -3.86 -28.82 -17.66
N ARG A 147 -2.94 -28.71 -18.63
CA ARG A 147 -1.83 -29.66 -18.81
C ARG A 147 -0.85 -29.43 -17.67
N HIS A 148 -0.80 -30.36 -16.71
CA HIS A 148 0.26 -30.37 -15.70
C HIS A 148 1.63 -30.56 -16.38
N PRO A 149 2.65 -29.76 -16.03
CA PRO A 149 4.02 -30.02 -16.47
C PRO A 149 4.48 -31.36 -15.90
N ARG A 150 5.07 -32.21 -16.77
CA ARG A 150 5.63 -33.50 -16.39
C ARG A 150 6.71 -33.28 -15.33
N THR A 151 6.50 -33.83 -14.14
CA THR A 151 7.52 -33.86 -13.09
C THR A 151 8.67 -34.76 -13.53
N HIS A 152 9.88 -34.19 -13.62
CA HIS A 152 11.09 -34.96 -13.84
C HIS A 152 11.36 -35.79 -12.58
N ARG A 153 11.18 -37.10 -12.67
CA ARG A 153 11.53 -38.06 -11.61
C ARG A 153 13.06 -38.23 -11.61
N PRO A 154 13.78 -37.95 -10.52
CA PRO A 154 15.22 -38.21 -10.46
C PRO A 154 15.49 -39.72 -10.41
N PRO A 155 16.62 -40.21 -10.97
CA PRO A 155 16.95 -41.63 -11.00
C PRO A 155 17.25 -42.17 -9.60
N SER A 156 16.74 -43.37 -9.31
CA SER A 156 16.93 -44.08 -8.05
C SER A 156 18.39 -44.46 -7.83
N ARG A 157 19.01 -43.98 -6.74
CA ARG A 157 20.32 -44.46 -6.26
C ARG A 157 20.20 -45.94 -5.87
N ARG A 158 20.93 -46.82 -6.58
CA ARG A 158 21.18 -48.20 -6.12
C ARG A 158 22.00 -48.15 -4.83
N LEU A 159 21.46 -48.71 -3.74
CA LEU A 159 22.25 -49.01 -2.54
C LEU A 159 23.30 -50.07 -2.89
N ALA A 160 24.57 -49.75 -2.67
CA ALA A 160 25.64 -50.72 -2.65
C ALA A 160 25.50 -51.61 -1.40
N ARG A 161 25.35 -52.92 -1.60
CA ARG A 161 25.39 -53.92 -0.52
C ARG A 161 26.84 -53.99 0.00
N ARG A 162 27.02 -53.82 1.31
CA ARG A 162 28.27 -54.17 2.00
C ARG A 162 28.35 -55.69 2.16
N PRO A 163 29.53 -56.32 2.05
CA PRO A 163 29.70 -57.71 2.43
C PRO A 163 29.68 -57.84 3.96
N HIS A 164 29.04 -58.90 4.43
CA HIS A 164 29.03 -59.36 5.82
C HIS A 164 30.22 -60.32 6.04
N ASP A 165 30.91 -60.17 7.17
CA ASP A 165 31.33 -61.30 7.99
C ASP A 165 30.20 -61.62 8.98
#